data_AF-A0A7L3J372-F1
#
_entry.id   AF-A0A7L3J372-F1
#
_cell.length_a   1.000
_cell.length_b   1.000
_cell.length_c   1.000
_cell.angle_alpha   90.00
_cell.angle_beta   90.00
_cell.angle_gamma   90.00
#
_symmetry.space_group_name_H-M   'P 1'
#
loop_
_entity.id
_entity.type
_entity.pdbx_description
1 polymer ?
#
loop_
_entity_poly.entity_id
_entity_poly.type
_entity_poly.pdbx_seq_one_letter_code
_entity_poly.pdbx_strand_id
1 'polypeptide(L)'
;RAVPLTDVRWMSESGVIDVFLLMGPTAFDTFKQFAQLTGTQALPPLFSLGYHQCRWNYEDEQDVKAVDAGFDEHGIPYDVIWLDIEHTDSKRYFTWDKKKFQNPRKMQEHLRKKKRKLVVIVDPHIKVDPTYTLYSQAKDKGYFVKDRNGQDFEGICWPGSSCYLDFTNPEVRKWYAGQFAFKTYKGSTNILFVWNDMNEPSVFKGAELTMQKDAVHYNNWEHREVHNLYGFYQQMATAEGLIRRSSGKERPFVLTRSFFAGSQKYGAVWTGDNTAEWGYLKISIPMLLTISMAGISFCGADVGGFIGDPEPELLVRWYQAGAYQPFFRGHSNMESKRREPWLFGEKNTQIIREAIRERYVLLPYLYTLFYRAHTAAEPVMRPLWIEFPEKIETFGVENEYMLGNALLVHPVTEQEAKAVSVLLPGSEEIWYDFRKFKRMEDPGTRNIPVTLENIPVFQRGGTVIPLKTAAGKSTEWMIDISYELHVALDTEACAIGELYLDDGHSFQYLHKKQFLYRKFTFHKNILSSSCMDESGQYRTTCVVERVIVLGFGQQPAFVTTCSKDGKEKEVVFTYDTKTSALMLENLALSVDADWEICI
;
A
#
# COMPACT_ATOMS: atom_id res chain seq x y z
N ARG A 1 -35.87 20.96 6.57
CA ARG A 1 -35.06 20.04 5.73
C ARG A 1 -35.53 18.64 6.05
N ALA A 2 -36.01 17.87 5.07
CA ALA A 2 -36.24 16.45 5.29
C ALA A 2 -34.90 15.79 5.59
N VAL A 3 -34.82 14.99 6.66
CA VAL A 3 -33.67 14.12 6.88
C VAL A 3 -33.67 13.12 5.71
N PRO A 4 -32.60 13.03 4.90
CA PRO A 4 -32.56 12.04 3.83
C PRO A 4 -32.75 10.65 4.45
N LEU A 5 -33.77 9.94 3.97
CA LEU A 5 -34.10 8.58 4.42
C LEU A 5 -33.59 7.61 3.36
N THR A 6 -32.74 6.68 3.78
CA THR A 6 -32.24 5.58 2.94
C THR A 6 -32.58 4.27 3.64
N ASP A 7 -33.38 3.43 3.01
CA ASP A 7 -33.71 2.10 3.52
C ASP A 7 -32.72 1.06 2.95
N VAL A 8 -32.09 0.28 3.82
CA VAL A 8 -31.15 -0.78 3.44
C VAL A 8 -31.66 -2.12 3.98
N ARG A 9 -31.73 -3.15 3.11
CA ARG A 9 -32.13 -4.51 3.47
C ARG A 9 -31.01 -5.50 3.15
N TRP A 10 -30.50 -6.17 4.19
CA TRP A 10 -29.50 -7.24 4.06
C TRP A 10 -30.19 -8.61 4.09
N MET A 11 -29.73 -9.54 3.26
CA MET A 11 -30.25 -10.92 3.18
C MET A 11 -29.07 -11.88 3.01
N SER A 12 -28.88 -12.76 4.00
CA SER A 12 -27.83 -13.79 4.00
C SER A 12 -28.45 -15.17 3.82
N GLU A 13 -27.76 -16.07 3.12
CA GLU A 13 -28.27 -17.42 2.83
C GLU A 13 -28.40 -18.31 4.06
N SER A 14 -27.55 -18.12 5.07
CA SER A 14 -27.47 -18.94 6.28
C SER A 14 -26.90 -18.12 7.45
N GLY A 15 -26.71 -18.77 8.61
CA GLY A 15 -26.18 -18.16 9.82
C GLY A 15 -27.25 -17.47 10.67
N VAL A 16 -26.81 -16.52 11.50
CA VAL A 16 -27.68 -15.73 12.38
C VAL A 16 -27.75 -14.28 11.89
N ILE A 17 -28.75 -13.54 12.37
CA ILE A 17 -28.71 -12.09 12.30
C ILE A 17 -27.79 -11.61 13.42
N ASP A 18 -26.60 -11.15 13.05
CA ASP A 18 -25.65 -10.48 13.93
C ASP A 18 -25.30 -9.13 13.31
N VAL A 19 -25.69 -8.04 13.96
CA VAL A 19 -25.61 -6.69 13.42
C VAL A 19 -25.09 -5.72 14.47
N PHE A 20 -24.06 -4.96 14.09
CA PHE A 20 -23.49 -3.90 14.90
C PHE A 20 -23.89 -2.55 14.30
N LEU A 21 -24.55 -1.72 15.11
CA LEU A 21 -24.91 -0.36 14.73
C LEU A 21 -23.82 0.59 15.23
N LEU A 22 -23.06 1.16 14.29
CA LEU A 22 -21.98 2.11 14.56
C LEU A 22 -22.55 3.52 14.46
N MET A 23 -22.63 4.21 15.59
CA MET A 23 -23.43 5.44 15.74
C MET A 23 -22.66 6.74 15.45
N GLY A 24 -21.38 6.67 15.07
CA GLY A 24 -20.55 7.86 14.85
C GLY A 24 -20.32 8.64 16.16
N PRO A 25 -20.41 9.99 16.16
CA PRO A 25 -21.11 10.82 15.18
C PRO A 25 -20.28 11.22 13.95
N THR A 26 -18.95 11.16 14.02
CA THR A 26 -18.09 11.45 12.87
C THR A 26 -17.73 10.18 12.10
N ALA A 27 -17.26 10.33 10.86
CA ALA A 27 -16.72 9.21 10.09
C ALA A 27 -15.57 8.50 10.83
N PHE A 28 -14.67 9.27 11.46
CA PHE A 28 -13.55 8.74 12.25
C PHE A 28 -14.02 7.95 13.48
N ASP A 29 -15.09 8.38 14.15
CA ASP A 29 -15.69 7.59 15.24
C ASP A 29 -16.21 6.25 14.74
N THR A 30 -16.89 6.25 13.58
CA THR A 30 -17.38 5.02 12.95
C THR A 30 -16.24 4.06 12.59
N PHE A 31 -15.14 4.57 12.02
CA PHE A 31 -13.96 3.75 11.72
C PHE A 31 -13.35 3.14 12.99
N LYS A 32 -13.24 3.93 14.06
CA LYS A 32 -12.75 3.46 15.35
C LYS A 32 -13.66 2.40 15.97
N GLN A 33 -14.98 2.60 15.91
CA GLN A 33 -15.97 1.62 16.37
C GLN A 33 -15.87 0.31 15.56
N PHE A 34 -15.72 0.38 14.23
CA PHE A 34 -15.52 -0.81 13.39
C PHE A 34 -14.20 -1.52 13.70
N ALA A 35 -13.12 -0.77 13.93
CA ALA A 35 -11.81 -1.32 14.28
C ALA A 35 -11.78 -1.96 15.68
N GLN A 36 -12.60 -1.50 16.63
CA GLN A 36 -12.76 -2.18 17.93
C GLN A 36 -13.35 -3.59 17.77
N LEU A 37 -14.17 -3.81 16.75
CA LEU A 37 -14.77 -5.12 16.45
C LEU A 37 -13.82 -6.01 15.65
N THR A 38 -13.13 -5.45 14.66
CA THR A 38 -12.44 -6.26 13.63
C THR A 38 -10.91 -6.17 13.68
N GLY A 39 -10.37 -5.17 14.38
CA GLY A 39 -8.95 -4.81 14.46
C GLY A 39 -8.57 -3.65 13.54
N THR A 40 -7.32 -3.21 13.63
CA THR A 40 -6.75 -2.16 12.78
C THR A 40 -5.85 -2.74 11.69
N GLN A 41 -5.50 -1.90 10.71
CA GLN A 41 -4.52 -2.24 9.68
C GLN A 41 -3.19 -2.68 10.34
N ALA A 42 -2.65 -3.82 9.93
CA ALA A 42 -1.29 -4.19 10.33
C ALA A 42 -0.29 -3.18 9.76
N LEU A 43 0.64 -2.69 10.59
CA LEU A 43 1.70 -1.78 10.15
C LEU A 43 2.56 -2.48 9.08
N PRO A 44 2.55 -2.02 7.81
CA PRO A 44 3.28 -2.71 6.75
C PRO A 44 4.80 -2.65 6.97
N PRO A 45 5.59 -3.64 6.52
CA PRO A 45 7.01 -3.41 6.33
C PRO A 45 7.21 -2.33 5.26
N LEU A 46 8.13 -1.38 5.47
CA LEU A 46 8.29 -0.19 4.64
C LEU A 46 8.52 -0.52 3.16
N PHE A 47 9.24 -1.60 2.86
CA PHE A 47 9.48 -2.04 1.48
C PHE A 47 8.18 -2.31 0.71
N SER A 48 7.11 -2.75 1.39
CA SER A 48 5.84 -3.06 0.74
C SER A 48 5.05 -1.82 0.35
N LEU A 49 5.47 -0.64 0.79
CA LEU A 49 4.94 0.63 0.32
C LEU A 49 5.72 1.15 -0.90
N GLY A 50 6.85 0.54 -1.29
CA GLY A 50 7.58 0.89 -2.50
C GLY A 50 6.85 0.45 -3.78
N TYR A 51 7.56 0.47 -4.91
CA TYR A 51 7.03 -0.07 -6.17
C TYR A 51 7.30 -1.58 -6.29
N HIS A 52 6.27 -2.31 -6.74
CA HIS A 52 6.29 -3.75 -6.96
C HIS A 52 6.20 -4.06 -8.46
N GLN A 53 7.19 -4.77 -8.99
CA GLN A 53 7.20 -5.24 -10.37
C GLN A 53 6.75 -6.71 -10.47
N CYS A 54 5.73 -6.97 -11.26
CA CYS A 54 5.16 -8.30 -11.48
C CYS A 54 4.72 -8.48 -12.93
N ARG A 55 4.62 -9.74 -13.37
CA ARG A 55 3.87 -10.22 -14.52
C ARG A 55 3.64 -11.72 -14.37
N TRP A 56 2.67 -12.26 -15.09
CA TRP A 56 2.59 -13.68 -15.42
C TRP A 56 3.36 -13.91 -16.73
N ASN A 57 4.52 -14.56 -16.73
CA ASN A 57 5.47 -14.77 -15.63
C ASN A 57 6.84 -14.17 -16.01
N TYR A 58 7.75 -14.02 -15.03
CA TYR A 58 9.18 -13.90 -15.30
C TYR A 58 9.81 -15.27 -15.50
N GLU A 59 10.37 -15.51 -16.68
CA GLU A 59 10.56 -16.88 -17.19
C GLU A 59 11.49 -17.75 -16.34
N ASP A 60 12.57 -17.17 -15.83
CA ASP A 60 13.60 -17.88 -15.08
C ASP A 60 14.45 -16.92 -14.22
N GLU A 61 15.48 -17.44 -13.56
CA GLU A 61 16.42 -16.63 -12.75
C GLU A 61 17.17 -15.56 -13.55
N GLN A 62 17.40 -15.76 -14.85
CA GLN A 62 18.10 -14.79 -15.68
C GLN A 62 17.18 -13.66 -16.09
N ASP A 63 15.91 -13.95 -16.38
CA ASP A 63 14.90 -12.93 -16.64
C ASP A 63 14.69 -12.03 -15.42
N VAL A 64 14.59 -12.62 -14.22
CA VAL A 64 14.55 -11.87 -12.95
C VAL A 64 15.77 -10.96 -12.81
N LYS A 65 16.97 -11.46 -13.11
CA LYS A 65 18.21 -10.69 -13.04
C LYS A 65 18.27 -9.58 -14.09
N ALA A 66 17.76 -9.82 -15.29
CA ALA A 66 17.71 -8.84 -16.37
C ALA A 66 16.74 -7.70 -16.04
N VAL A 67 15.58 -8.02 -15.48
CA VAL A 67 14.60 -7.03 -15.01
C VAL A 67 15.18 -6.19 -13.87
N ASP A 68 15.80 -6.83 -12.86
CA ASP A 68 16.51 -6.14 -11.78
C ASP A 68 17.58 -5.16 -12.29
N ALA A 69 18.35 -5.60 -13.30
CA ALA A 69 19.35 -4.76 -13.94
C ALA A 69 18.72 -3.59 -14.73
N GLY A 70 17.60 -3.83 -15.42
CA GLY A 70 16.89 -2.79 -16.18
C GLY A 70 16.41 -1.63 -15.31
N PHE A 71 15.89 -1.91 -14.11
CA PHE A 71 15.54 -0.83 -13.17
C PHE A 71 16.75 0.01 -12.77
N ASP A 72 17.90 -0.62 -12.53
CA ASP A 72 19.14 0.09 -12.19
C ASP A 72 19.67 0.90 -13.38
N GLU A 73 19.66 0.34 -14.58
CA GLU A 73 20.11 0.97 -15.83
C GLU A 73 19.27 2.22 -16.15
N HIS A 74 17.95 2.11 -16.00
CA HIS A 74 17.03 3.20 -16.28
C HIS A 74 16.78 4.10 -15.08
N GLY A 75 17.47 3.93 -13.95
CA GLY A 75 17.35 4.80 -12.77
C GLY A 75 15.96 4.83 -12.14
N ILE A 76 15.21 3.73 -12.24
CA ILE A 76 13.85 3.59 -11.71
C ILE A 76 13.91 2.82 -10.38
N PRO A 77 13.45 3.42 -9.26
CA PRO A 77 13.38 2.71 -7.98
C PRO A 77 12.37 1.56 -8.02
N TYR A 78 12.69 0.43 -7.38
CA TYR A 78 11.71 -0.61 -7.06
C TYR A 78 12.17 -1.47 -5.88
N ASP A 79 11.22 -2.04 -5.15
CA ASP A 79 11.50 -2.82 -3.94
C ASP A 79 11.32 -4.33 -4.15
N VAL A 80 10.34 -4.73 -4.96
CA VAL A 80 9.92 -6.14 -5.02
C VAL A 80 9.75 -6.60 -6.45
N ILE A 81 10.37 -7.73 -6.79
CA ILE A 81 10.02 -8.51 -7.99
C ILE A 81 9.18 -9.72 -7.59
N TRP A 82 8.21 -10.08 -8.41
CA TRP A 82 7.20 -11.10 -8.11
C TRP A 82 7.30 -12.28 -9.07
N LEU A 83 7.06 -13.48 -8.56
CA LEU A 83 6.99 -14.70 -9.34
C LEU A 83 5.60 -15.31 -9.27
N ASP A 84 4.99 -15.43 -10.44
CA ASP A 84 3.68 -16.04 -10.65
C ASP A 84 3.78 -17.58 -10.70
N ILE A 85 2.68 -18.28 -10.95
CA ILE A 85 2.52 -19.74 -10.79
C ILE A 85 3.55 -20.57 -11.56
N GLU A 86 4.12 -20.03 -12.63
CA GLU A 86 5.12 -20.69 -13.47
C GLU A 86 6.49 -20.86 -12.80
N HIS A 87 6.73 -20.25 -11.62
CA HIS A 87 7.95 -20.51 -10.85
C HIS A 87 7.96 -21.86 -10.14
N THR A 88 6.80 -22.49 -10.01
CA THR A 88 6.60 -23.75 -9.27
C THR A 88 6.89 -24.97 -10.14
N ASP A 89 7.18 -26.12 -9.52
CA ASP A 89 7.27 -27.40 -10.23
C ASP A 89 5.87 -27.91 -10.58
N SER A 90 5.42 -27.60 -11.79
CA SER A 90 4.12 -28.01 -12.33
C SER A 90 2.93 -27.60 -11.44
N LYS A 91 2.94 -26.37 -10.91
CA LYS A 91 1.88 -25.80 -10.07
C LYS A 91 1.72 -26.52 -8.72
N ARG A 92 2.80 -27.13 -8.24
CA ARG A 92 2.95 -27.58 -6.85
C ARG A 92 3.53 -26.43 -6.03
N TYR A 93 2.72 -25.77 -5.21
CA TYR A 93 3.19 -24.71 -4.32
C TYR A 93 4.29 -25.17 -3.36
N PHE A 94 5.03 -24.24 -2.75
CA PHE A 94 6.22 -24.55 -1.91
C PHE A 94 7.35 -25.31 -2.64
N THR A 95 7.32 -25.35 -3.98
CA THR A 95 8.37 -25.92 -4.82
C THR A 95 8.90 -24.87 -5.82
N TRP A 96 9.94 -25.25 -6.56
CA TRP A 96 10.55 -24.42 -7.59
C TRP A 96 10.73 -25.27 -8.85
N ASP A 97 10.43 -24.72 -10.03
CA ASP A 97 10.74 -25.40 -11.30
C ASP A 97 12.25 -25.62 -11.39
N LYS A 98 12.64 -26.90 -11.52
CA LYS A 98 14.05 -27.31 -11.44
C LYS A 98 14.87 -26.93 -12.67
N LYS A 99 14.26 -26.45 -13.75
CA LYS A 99 14.96 -25.99 -14.96
C LYS A 99 15.09 -24.47 -14.95
N LYS A 100 14.00 -23.77 -14.67
CA LYS A 100 13.89 -22.29 -14.66
C LYS A 100 14.48 -21.66 -13.39
N PHE A 101 14.28 -22.30 -12.24
CA PHE A 101 14.69 -21.80 -10.92
C PHE A 101 15.55 -22.83 -10.18
N GLN A 102 16.71 -23.14 -10.76
CA GLN A 102 17.66 -24.14 -10.24
C GLN A 102 18.28 -23.76 -8.89
N ASN A 103 18.50 -22.46 -8.66
CA ASN A 103 19.20 -21.89 -7.52
C ASN A 103 18.41 -20.70 -6.91
N PRO A 104 17.17 -20.92 -6.42
CA PRO A 104 16.30 -19.83 -5.96
C PRO A 104 16.92 -19.02 -4.81
N ARG A 105 17.78 -19.65 -3.99
CA ARG A 105 18.55 -18.96 -2.95
C ARG A 105 19.58 -17.98 -3.51
N LYS A 106 20.23 -18.34 -4.62
CA LYS A 106 21.23 -17.48 -5.28
C LYS A 106 20.57 -16.28 -5.96
N MET A 107 19.40 -16.48 -6.56
CA MET A 107 18.57 -15.40 -7.09
C MET A 107 18.13 -14.44 -5.97
N GLN A 108 17.64 -14.96 -4.85
CA GLN A 108 17.31 -14.13 -3.68
C GLN A 108 18.54 -13.42 -3.10
N GLU A 109 19.70 -14.07 -3.09
CA GLU A 109 20.95 -13.44 -2.65
C GLU A 109 21.37 -12.27 -3.54
N HIS A 110 21.16 -12.39 -4.86
CA HIS A 110 21.37 -11.30 -5.81
C HIS A 110 20.48 -10.10 -5.48
N LEU A 111 19.17 -10.32 -5.29
CA LEU A 111 18.21 -9.28 -4.91
C LEU A 111 18.53 -8.67 -3.54
N ARG A 112 18.93 -9.50 -2.56
CA ARG A 112 19.31 -9.06 -1.21
C ARG A 112 20.49 -8.10 -1.24
N LYS A 113 21.52 -8.36 -2.06
CA LYS A 113 22.66 -7.44 -2.25
C LYS A 113 22.26 -6.10 -2.85
N LYS A 114 21.17 -6.08 -3.62
CA LYS A 114 20.54 -4.87 -4.18
C LYS A 114 19.54 -4.22 -3.22
N LYS A 115 19.37 -4.79 -2.02
CA LYS A 115 18.39 -4.38 -1.00
C LYS A 115 16.93 -4.46 -1.48
N ARG A 116 16.62 -5.49 -2.27
CA ARG A 116 15.30 -5.78 -2.83
C ARG A 116 14.74 -7.08 -2.28
N LYS A 117 13.44 -7.28 -2.46
CA LYS A 117 12.67 -8.41 -1.94
C LYS A 117 12.08 -9.22 -3.10
N LEU A 118 11.63 -10.43 -2.77
CA LEU A 118 10.96 -11.33 -3.70
C LEU A 118 9.57 -11.63 -3.15
N VAL A 119 8.55 -11.66 -3.99
CA VAL A 119 7.25 -12.24 -3.63
C VAL A 119 6.96 -13.43 -4.54
N VAL A 120 6.41 -14.49 -3.98
CA VAL A 120 6.01 -15.69 -4.72
C VAL A 120 4.54 -16.02 -4.43
N ILE A 121 3.84 -16.50 -5.46
CA ILE A 121 2.46 -16.94 -5.33
C ILE A 121 2.34 -18.29 -4.61
N VAL A 122 1.34 -18.41 -3.73
CA VAL A 122 0.98 -19.64 -3.00
C VAL A 122 -0.53 -19.69 -2.84
N ASP A 123 -1.20 -20.51 -3.65
CA ASP A 123 -2.67 -20.59 -3.69
C ASP A 123 -3.20 -21.75 -2.81
N PRO A 124 -4.50 -21.77 -2.49
CA PRO A 124 -5.04 -22.74 -1.54
C PRO A 124 -5.37 -24.11 -2.13
N HIS A 125 -5.28 -24.27 -3.46
CA HIS A 125 -5.56 -25.51 -4.16
C HIS A 125 -4.29 -26.35 -4.31
N ILE A 126 -4.34 -27.61 -3.89
CA ILE A 126 -3.19 -28.50 -3.79
C ILE A 126 -3.32 -29.59 -4.86
N LYS A 127 -2.37 -29.63 -5.80
CA LYS A 127 -2.31 -30.65 -6.85
C LYS A 127 -2.48 -32.06 -6.26
N VAL A 128 -3.40 -32.84 -6.84
CA VAL A 128 -3.55 -34.26 -6.53
C VAL A 128 -2.36 -35.03 -7.11
N ASP A 129 -1.41 -35.35 -6.25
CA ASP A 129 -0.19 -36.07 -6.62
C ASP A 129 0.39 -36.76 -5.37
N PRO A 130 0.31 -38.10 -5.27
CA PRO A 130 0.85 -38.85 -4.12
C PRO A 130 2.35 -38.65 -3.88
N THR A 131 3.12 -38.23 -4.89
CA THR A 131 4.55 -37.94 -4.77
C THR A 131 4.84 -36.53 -4.25
N TYR A 132 3.83 -35.65 -4.21
CA TYR A 132 3.93 -34.31 -3.69
C TYR A 132 3.73 -34.30 -2.17
N THR A 133 4.81 -34.04 -1.43
CA THR A 133 4.85 -34.09 0.04
C THR A 133 3.74 -33.28 0.73
N LEU A 134 3.41 -32.09 0.23
CA LEU A 134 2.35 -31.28 0.85
C LEU A 134 0.98 -31.96 0.71
N TYR A 135 0.68 -32.50 -0.49
CA TYR A 135 -0.55 -33.22 -0.75
C TYR A 135 -0.66 -34.48 0.11
N SER A 136 0.38 -35.33 0.12
CA SER A 136 0.34 -36.59 0.88
C SER A 136 0.18 -36.33 2.38
N GLN A 137 0.90 -35.36 2.94
CA GLN A 137 0.74 -34.98 4.35
C GLN A 137 -0.66 -34.44 4.67
N ALA A 138 -1.22 -33.58 3.81
CA ALA A 138 -2.56 -33.04 4.01
C ALA A 138 -3.63 -34.13 3.91
N LYS A 139 -3.48 -35.06 2.96
CA LYS A 139 -4.35 -36.22 2.79
C LYS A 139 -4.33 -37.14 4.00
N ASP A 140 -3.13 -37.55 4.43
CA ASP A 140 -2.94 -38.45 5.58
C ASP A 140 -3.51 -37.87 6.88
N LYS A 141 -3.53 -36.54 6.99
CA LYS A 141 -4.07 -35.82 8.15
C LYS A 141 -5.55 -35.44 8.02
N GLY A 142 -6.18 -35.70 6.88
CA GLY A 142 -7.58 -35.31 6.62
C GLY A 142 -7.80 -33.79 6.61
N TYR A 143 -6.84 -33.02 6.07
CA TYR A 143 -6.83 -31.56 6.11
C TYR A 143 -7.55 -30.88 4.94
N PHE A 144 -8.09 -31.66 4.01
CA PHE A 144 -8.87 -31.12 2.89
C PHE A 144 -10.34 -30.94 3.26
N VAL A 145 -10.95 -29.92 2.66
CA VAL A 145 -12.42 -29.76 2.63
C VAL A 145 -13.04 -31.04 2.09
N LYS A 146 -14.21 -31.42 2.60
CA LYS A 146 -14.91 -32.63 2.17
C LYS A 146 -16.05 -32.33 1.21
N ASP A 147 -16.38 -33.28 0.35
CA ASP A 147 -17.67 -33.27 -0.35
C ASP A 147 -18.80 -33.74 0.59
N ARG A 148 -20.05 -33.67 0.12
CA ARG A 148 -21.22 -34.13 0.89
C ARG A 148 -21.18 -35.62 1.27
N ASN A 149 -20.35 -36.43 0.60
CA ASN A 149 -20.20 -37.86 0.85
C ASN A 149 -19.04 -38.15 1.83
N GLY A 150 -18.39 -37.12 2.36
CA GLY A 150 -17.26 -37.22 3.27
C GLY A 150 -15.92 -37.54 2.59
N GLN A 151 -15.84 -37.52 1.26
CA GLN A 151 -14.58 -37.67 0.53
C GLN A 151 -13.84 -36.33 0.46
N ASP A 152 -12.52 -36.34 0.21
CA ASP A 152 -11.81 -35.09 -0.07
C ASP A 152 -12.44 -34.40 -1.28
N PHE A 153 -12.81 -33.13 -1.13
CA PHE A 153 -13.31 -32.34 -2.25
C PHE A 153 -12.21 -32.21 -3.30
N GLU A 154 -12.54 -32.60 -4.53
CA GLU A 154 -11.66 -32.50 -5.69
C GLU A 154 -12.28 -31.60 -6.74
N GLY A 155 -11.52 -30.59 -7.16
CA GLY A 155 -11.88 -29.65 -8.22
C GLY A 155 -10.80 -29.55 -9.29
N ILE A 156 -11.03 -28.69 -10.28
CA ILE A 156 -10.04 -28.34 -11.29
C ILE A 156 -9.57 -26.91 -11.06
N CYS A 157 -8.26 -26.71 -10.99
CA CYS A 157 -7.61 -25.40 -10.98
C CYS A 157 -6.30 -25.47 -11.79
N TRP A 158 -5.34 -24.57 -11.55
CA TRP A 158 -4.08 -24.48 -12.32
C TRP A 158 -3.30 -25.79 -12.49
N PRO A 159 -3.10 -26.63 -11.45
CA PRO A 159 -2.38 -27.90 -11.62
C PRO A 159 -3.25 -29.03 -12.18
N GLY A 160 -4.47 -28.76 -12.63
CA GLY A 160 -5.49 -29.74 -12.98
C GLY A 160 -6.27 -30.19 -11.74
N SER A 161 -6.43 -31.50 -11.56
CA SER A 161 -7.06 -32.08 -10.36
C SER A 161 -6.38 -31.58 -9.08
N SER A 162 -7.20 -31.01 -8.18
CA SER A 162 -6.76 -30.31 -6.98
C SER A 162 -7.69 -30.56 -5.80
N CYS A 163 -7.13 -30.75 -4.61
CA CYS A 163 -7.86 -30.70 -3.34
C CYS A 163 -7.64 -29.36 -2.64
N TYR A 164 -8.57 -28.93 -1.80
CA TYR A 164 -8.55 -27.61 -1.18
C TYR A 164 -8.36 -27.74 0.33
N LEU A 165 -7.33 -27.09 0.89
CA LEU A 165 -7.09 -27.14 2.33
C LEU A 165 -8.24 -26.46 3.09
N ASP A 166 -8.73 -27.10 4.14
CA ASP A 166 -9.79 -26.50 4.96
C ASP A 166 -9.24 -25.46 5.92
N PHE A 167 -9.08 -24.23 5.44
CA PHE A 167 -8.57 -23.11 6.24
C PHE A 167 -9.49 -22.71 7.39
N THR A 168 -10.75 -23.16 7.43
CA THR A 168 -11.63 -22.92 8.59
C THR A 168 -11.17 -23.71 9.83
N ASN A 169 -10.44 -24.81 9.63
CA ASN A 169 -9.84 -25.61 10.68
C ASN A 169 -8.58 -24.94 11.27
N PRO A 170 -8.55 -24.60 12.58
CA PRO A 170 -7.38 -23.99 13.21
C PRO A 170 -6.12 -24.86 13.14
N GLU A 171 -6.24 -26.19 13.17
CA GLU A 171 -5.08 -27.09 13.06
C GLU A 171 -4.50 -27.11 11.63
N VAL A 172 -5.35 -27.00 10.60
CA VAL A 172 -4.90 -26.84 9.21
C VAL A 172 -4.14 -25.53 9.07
N ARG A 173 -4.67 -24.42 9.58
CA ARG A 173 -3.96 -23.12 9.56
C ARG A 173 -2.62 -23.17 10.29
N LYS A 174 -2.58 -23.81 11.47
CA LYS A 174 -1.34 -23.97 12.25
C LYS A 174 -0.30 -24.81 11.51
N TRP A 175 -0.72 -25.89 10.86
CA TRP A 175 0.16 -26.74 10.05
C TRP A 175 0.63 -26.02 8.78
N TYR A 176 -0.27 -25.32 8.08
CA TYR A 176 0.03 -24.55 6.87
C TYR A 176 1.04 -23.42 7.17
N ALA A 177 0.85 -22.68 8.27
CA ALA A 177 1.84 -21.70 8.76
C ALA A 177 3.23 -22.34 8.97
N GLY A 178 3.29 -23.60 9.43
CA GLY A 178 4.52 -24.36 9.59
C GLY A 178 5.24 -24.71 8.28
N GLN A 179 4.54 -24.69 7.13
CA GLN A 179 5.12 -24.98 5.83
C GLN A 179 6.07 -23.86 5.37
N PHE A 180 5.88 -22.62 5.85
CA PHE A 180 6.74 -21.47 5.54
C PHE A 180 8.09 -21.45 6.29
N ALA A 181 8.33 -22.38 7.22
CA ALA A 181 9.62 -22.49 7.88
C ALA A 181 10.73 -22.73 6.85
N PHE A 182 11.88 -22.06 6.97
CA PHE A 182 12.99 -22.15 5.99
C PHE A 182 13.52 -23.57 5.76
N LYS A 183 13.35 -24.46 6.75
CA LYS A 183 13.70 -25.89 6.65
C LYS A 183 12.70 -26.69 5.81
N THR A 184 11.44 -26.25 5.79
CA THR A 184 10.32 -26.90 5.10
C THR A 184 10.19 -26.33 3.68
N TYR A 185 10.04 -25.01 3.55
CA TYR A 185 10.02 -24.33 2.26
C TYR A 185 11.45 -24.14 1.73
N LYS A 186 12.02 -25.24 1.22
CA LYS A 186 13.35 -25.26 0.62
C LYS A 186 13.45 -24.23 -0.50
N GLY A 187 14.58 -23.52 -0.55
CA GLY A 187 14.80 -22.44 -1.50
C GLY A 187 14.41 -21.05 -0.98
N SER A 188 13.52 -20.93 0.00
CA SER A 188 13.15 -19.62 0.58
C SER A 188 14.22 -19.02 1.51
N THR A 189 14.23 -17.68 1.59
CA THR A 189 15.07 -16.88 2.50
C THR A 189 14.23 -15.79 3.20
N ASN A 190 14.84 -15.00 4.08
CA ASN A 190 14.16 -13.94 4.82
C ASN A 190 13.70 -12.75 3.96
N ILE A 191 14.14 -12.64 2.70
CA ILE A 191 13.66 -11.59 1.77
C ILE A 191 12.49 -12.04 0.87
N LEU A 192 12.01 -13.28 1.02
CA LEU A 192 10.88 -13.83 0.27
C LEU A 192 9.58 -13.63 1.02
N PHE A 193 8.58 -13.00 0.42
CA PHE A 193 7.23 -12.80 0.94
C PHE A 193 6.21 -13.47 0.03
N VAL A 194 4.91 -13.38 0.35
CA VAL A 194 3.90 -14.28 -0.22
C VAL A 194 2.73 -13.52 -0.82
N TRP A 195 2.19 -14.09 -1.88
CA TRP A 195 0.96 -13.70 -2.51
C TRP A 195 -0.02 -14.87 -2.44
N ASN A 196 -1.20 -14.68 -1.86
CA ASN A 196 -2.30 -15.63 -1.91
C ASN A 196 -3.29 -15.19 -2.98
N ASP A 197 -3.39 -15.97 -4.05
CA ASP A 197 -4.40 -15.80 -5.09
C ASP A 197 -5.39 -16.97 -5.07
N MET A 198 -6.42 -16.89 -5.91
CA MET A 198 -7.36 -17.99 -6.16
C MET A 198 -8.08 -18.47 -4.89
N ASN A 199 -8.24 -17.57 -3.92
CA ASN A 199 -8.62 -17.92 -2.55
C ASN A 199 -10.04 -17.55 -2.15
N GLU A 200 -10.92 -17.38 -3.13
CA GLU A 200 -12.36 -17.27 -2.92
C GLU A 200 -13.00 -18.50 -2.24
N PRO A 201 -12.65 -19.78 -2.54
CA PRO A 201 -11.65 -20.34 -3.45
C PRO A 201 -12.10 -20.44 -4.92
N SER A 202 -11.16 -20.24 -5.85
CA SER A 202 -11.43 -20.45 -7.28
C SER A 202 -11.38 -21.95 -7.65
N VAL A 203 -12.44 -22.42 -8.32
CA VAL A 203 -12.63 -23.78 -8.82
C VAL A 203 -13.14 -23.68 -10.26
N PHE A 204 -12.29 -23.93 -11.27
CA PHE A 204 -12.61 -23.64 -12.67
C PHE A 204 -13.83 -24.35 -13.26
N LYS A 205 -14.21 -25.49 -12.68
CA LYS A 205 -15.40 -26.26 -13.06
C LYS A 205 -16.48 -26.26 -11.98
N GLY A 206 -16.33 -25.43 -10.96
CA GLY A 206 -17.31 -25.22 -9.92
C GLY A 206 -18.43 -24.28 -10.38
N ALA A 207 -19.58 -24.34 -9.70
CA ALA A 207 -20.64 -23.35 -9.91
C ALA A 207 -20.08 -21.96 -9.57
N GLU A 208 -20.33 -20.98 -10.43
CA GLU A 208 -19.82 -19.60 -10.26
C GLU A 208 -18.28 -19.54 -10.12
N LEU A 209 -17.58 -20.56 -10.65
CA LEU A 209 -16.13 -20.73 -10.52
C LEU A 209 -15.63 -20.87 -9.07
N THR A 210 -16.48 -21.38 -8.16
CA THR A 210 -16.13 -21.63 -6.76
C THR A 210 -16.60 -22.99 -6.24
N MET A 211 -16.27 -23.29 -4.99
CA MET A 211 -16.59 -24.54 -4.28
C MET A 211 -18.11 -24.73 -4.16
N GLN A 212 -18.55 -26.00 -4.23
CA GLN A 212 -19.96 -26.34 -4.08
C GLN A 212 -20.47 -25.96 -2.68
N LYS A 213 -21.68 -25.42 -2.60
CA LYS A 213 -22.27 -24.90 -1.35
C LYS A 213 -22.39 -25.92 -0.22
N ASP A 214 -22.57 -27.20 -0.54
CA ASP A 214 -22.70 -28.30 0.41
C ASP A 214 -21.41 -29.10 0.59
N ALA A 215 -20.27 -28.57 0.15
CA ALA A 215 -18.98 -29.04 0.62
C ALA A 215 -18.88 -28.80 2.14
N VAL A 216 -18.28 -29.73 2.86
CA VAL A 216 -18.28 -29.78 4.31
C VAL A 216 -16.90 -29.38 4.85
N HIS A 217 -16.92 -28.39 5.74
CA HIS A 217 -15.78 -27.85 6.45
C HIS A 217 -15.72 -28.36 7.90
N TYR A 218 -14.66 -27.99 8.60
CA TYR A 218 -14.46 -28.21 10.02
C TYR A 218 -15.71 -27.89 10.84
N ASN A 219 -15.99 -28.73 11.84
CA ASN A 219 -17.23 -28.70 12.64
C ASN A 219 -18.53 -28.91 11.85
N ASN A 220 -18.46 -29.56 10.68
CA ASN A 220 -19.60 -29.88 9.82
C ASN A 220 -20.36 -28.66 9.28
N TRP A 221 -19.72 -27.49 9.21
CA TRP A 221 -20.27 -26.34 8.52
C TRP A 221 -20.26 -26.58 7.01
N GLU A 222 -21.33 -26.22 6.32
CA GLU A 222 -21.36 -26.21 4.86
C GLU A 222 -20.58 -25.02 4.32
N HIS A 223 -20.08 -25.14 3.09
CA HIS A 223 -19.35 -24.06 2.43
C HIS A 223 -20.19 -22.77 2.34
N ARG A 224 -21.52 -22.88 2.19
CA ARG A 224 -22.44 -21.71 2.19
C ARG A 224 -22.34 -20.84 3.45
N GLU A 225 -21.91 -21.40 4.57
CA GLU A 225 -21.82 -20.71 5.87
C GLU A 225 -20.46 -20.00 6.05
N VAL A 226 -19.43 -20.47 5.34
CA VAL A 226 -18.03 -20.04 5.56
C VAL A 226 -17.35 -19.50 4.30
N HIS A 227 -18.04 -19.46 3.15
CA HIS A 227 -17.51 -19.07 1.84
C HIS A 227 -16.65 -17.79 1.91
N ASN A 228 -17.23 -16.69 2.37
CA ASN A 228 -16.55 -15.39 2.44
C ASN A 228 -15.38 -15.34 3.46
N LEU A 229 -15.27 -16.32 4.36
CA LEU A 229 -14.18 -16.40 5.34
C LEU A 229 -12.99 -17.25 4.85
N TYR A 230 -13.15 -18.00 3.76
CA TYR A 230 -12.12 -18.94 3.31
C TYR A 230 -10.80 -18.23 2.98
N GLY A 231 -10.85 -17.19 2.14
CA GLY A 231 -9.68 -16.39 1.77
C GLY A 231 -9.05 -15.65 2.96
N PHE A 232 -9.88 -15.09 3.83
CA PHE A 232 -9.46 -14.48 5.09
C PHE A 232 -8.62 -15.44 5.94
N TYR A 233 -9.05 -16.70 6.07
CA TYR A 233 -8.35 -17.68 6.88
C TYR A 233 -7.04 -18.17 6.25
N GLN A 234 -6.95 -18.25 4.92
CA GLN A 234 -5.67 -18.51 4.26
C GLN A 234 -4.69 -17.36 4.49
N GLN A 235 -5.11 -16.11 4.25
CA GLN A 235 -4.24 -14.95 4.43
C GLN A 235 -3.70 -14.89 5.88
N MET A 236 -4.57 -15.13 6.86
CA MET A 236 -4.20 -15.22 8.27
C MET A 236 -3.14 -16.33 8.52
N ALA A 237 -3.34 -17.52 7.96
CA ALA A 237 -2.40 -18.63 8.12
C ALA A 237 -1.05 -18.35 7.44
N THR A 238 -1.05 -17.70 6.28
CA THR A 238 0.16 -17.27 5.57
C THR A 238 0.93 -16.22 6.38
N ALA A 239 0.25 -15.18 6.85
CA ALA A 239 0.86 -14.12 7.66
C ALA A 239 1.51 -14.70 8.92
N GLU A 240 0.80 -15.59 9.62
CA GLU A 240 1.31 -16.31 10.78
C GLU A 240 2.54 -17.17 10.42
N GLY A 241 2.57 -17.81 9.26
CA GLY A 241 3.73 -18.55 8.76
C GLY A 241 4.97 -17.67 8.58
N LEU A 242 4.81 -16.47 8.03
CA LEU A 242 5.89 -15.51 7.83
C LEU A 242 6.41 -14.92 9.16
N ILE A 243 5.53 -14.73 10.14
CA ILE A 243 5.90 -14.33 11.50
C ILE A 243 6.67 -15.47 12.19
N ARG A 244 6.16 -16.70 12.14
CA ARG A 244 6.78 -17.86 12.80
C ARG A 244 8.16 -18.19 12.27
N ARG A 245 8.39 -18.14 10.95
CA ARG A 245 9.70 -18.45 10.37
C ARG A 245 10.79 -17.47 10.81
N SER A 246 10.43 -16.26 11.26
CA SER A 246 11.34 -15.28 11.85
C SER A 246 11.42 -15.33 13.37
N SER A 247 10.74 -16.30 14.01
CA SER A 247 10.57 -16.38 15.47
C SER A 247 9.87 -15.16 16.06
N GLY A 248 8.87 -14.61 15.36
CA GLY A 248 8.10 -13.45 15.82
C GLY A 248 8.83 -12.11 15.72
N LYS A 249 9.91 -12.02 14.94
CA LYS A 249 10.73 -10.81 14.82
C LYS A 249 10.26 -9.91 13.67
N GLU A 250 9.95 -10.50 12.53
CA GLU A 250 9.69 -9.81 11.27
C GLU A 250 8.19 -9.65 11.01
N ARG A 251 7.77 -8.47 10.55
CA ARG A 251 6.40 -8.24 10.10
C ARG A 251 6.14 -8.99 8.79
N PRO A 252 4.93 -9.57 8.60
CA PRO A 252 4.59 -10.24 7.36
C PRO A 252 4.29 -9.22 6.25
N PHE A 253 4.44 -9.66 5.01
CA PHE A 253 3.76 -9.07 3.85
C PHE A 253 3.06 -10.20 3.10
N VAL A 254 1.74 -10.10 3.03
CA VAL A 254 0.88 -11.03 2.29
C VAL A 254 -0.13 -10.22 1.48
N LEU A 255 -0.10 -10.36 0.17
CA LEU A 255 -1.17 -9.87 -0.70
C LEU A 255 -2.25 -10.95 -0.82
N THR A 256 -3.53 -10.61 -0.71
CA THR A 256 -4.66 -11.54 -0.87
C THR A 256 -5.68 -11.02 -1.88
N ARG A 257 -6.33 -11.93 -2.64
CA ARG A 257 -7.42 -11.55 -3.56
C ARG A 257 -8.76 -11.49 -2.84
N SER A 258 -9.12 -12.59 -2.18
CA SER A 258 -10.32 -12.69 -1.36
C SER A 258 -10.03 -12.20 0.07
N PHE A 259 -10.98 -11.48 0.65
CA PHE A 259 -10.87 -10.87 1.97
C PHE A 259 -12.24 -10.71 2.64
N PHE A 260 -12.23 -10.48 3.95
CA PHE A 260 -13.42 -10.23 4.77
C PHE A 260 -13.13 -9.15 5.82
N ALA A 261 -14.13 -8.75 6.59
CA ALA A 261 -13.96 -7.88 7.74
C ALA A 261 -12.89 -8.47 8.70
N GLY A 262 -11.80 -7.72 8.94
CA GLY A 262 -10.64 -8.17 9.72
C GLY A 262 -9.40 -8.52 8.87
N SER A 263 -9.51 -8.64 7.55
CA SER A 263 -8.36 -8.93 6.66
C SER A 263 -7.26 -7.86 6.72
N GLN A 264 -7.58 -6.63 7.13
CA GLN A 264 -6.61 -5.55 7.35
C GLN A 264 -5.49 -5.93 8.34
N LYS A 265 -5.71 -6.93 9.21
CA LYS A 265 -4.71 -7.43 10.16
C LYS A 265 -3.60 -8.26 9.53
N TYR A 266 -3.74 -8.68 8.27
CA TYR A 266 -2.88 -9.71 7.69
C TYR A 266 -2.11 -9.28 6.44
N GLY A 267 -2.38 -8.09 5.89
CA GLY A 267 -1.57 -7.53 4.82
C GLY A 267 -2.35 -6.66 3.85
N ALA A 268 -2.06 -6.84 2.57
CA ALA A 268 -2.60 -6.07 1.45
C ALA A 268 -3.73 -6.80 0.74
N VAL A 269 -4.58 -6.05 0.04
CA VAL A 269 -5.53 -6.55 -0.95
C VAL A 269 -5.34 -5.84 -2.29
N TRP A 270 -5.78 -6.46 -3.38
CA TRP A 270 -5.92 -5.75 -4.66
C TRP A 270 -7.25 -6.08 -5.32
N THR A 271 -7.63 -5.29 -6.31
CA THR A 271 -8.93 -5.38 -6.99
C THR A 271 -9.08 -6.56 -7.97
N GLY A 272 -8.13 -7.49 -8.00
CA GLY A 272 -8.14 -8.62 -8.93
C GLY A 272 -7.79 -8.24 -10.38
N ASP A 273 -8.19 -9.13 -11.28
CA ASP A 273 -7.90 -9.10 -12.71
C ASP A 273 -8.67 -7.98 -13.44
N ASN A 274 -8.09 -6.78 -13.48
CA ASN A 274 -8.61 -5.64 -14.24
C ASN A 274 -8.15 -5.65 -15.71
N THR A 275 -8.70 -4.77 -16.54
CA THR A 275 -8.32 -4.67 -17.97
C THR A 275 -7.48 -3.43 -18.23
N ALA A 276 -6.58 -3.51 -19.22
CA ALA A 276 -5.76 -2.42 -19.73
C ALA A 276 -6.59 -1.38 -20.52
N GLU A 277 -7.57 -0.75 -19.87
CA GLU A 277 -8.48 0.24 -20.46
C GLU A 277 -8.66 1.46 -19.53
N TRP A 278 -8.96 2.63 -20.09
CA TRP A 278 -9.22 3.86 -19.33
C TRP A 278 -10.35 3.74 -18.30
N GLY A 279 -11.40 2.97 -18.63
CA GLY A 279 -12.50 2.70 -17.69
C GLY A 279 -12.03 2.00 -16.41
N TYR A 280 -11.06 1.09 -16.52
CA TYR A 280 -10.48 0.39 -15.39
C TYR A 280 -9.49 1.25 -14.58
N LEU A 281 -8.79 2.17 -15.25
CA LEU A 281 -8.02 3.20 -14.55
C LEU A 281 -8.97 4.08 -13.70
N LYS A 282 -10.06 4.55 -14.31
CA LYS A 282 -11.06 5.40 -13.64
C LYS A 282 -11.73 4.69 -12.47
N ILE A 283 -12.23 3.47 -12.65
CA ILE A 283 -12.94 2.73 -11.60
C ILE A 283 -12.03 2.27 -10.45
N SER A 284 -10.70 2.24 -10.65
CA SER A 284 -9.77 1.93 -9.57
C SER A 284 -9.93 2.88 -8.38
N ILE A 285 -10.25 4.16 -8.61
CA ILE A 285 -10.40 5.16 -7.54
C ILE A 285 -11.59 4.82 -6.61
N PRO A 286 -12.85 4.72 -7.08
CA PRO A 286 -13.98 4.40 -6.21
C PRO A 286 -13.87 3.01 -5.54
N MET A 287 -13.26 2.02 -6.21
CA MET A 287 -13.03 0.70 -5.61
C MET A 287 -12.09 0.80 -4.40
N LEU A 288 -10.97 1.51 -4.53
CA LEU A 288 -10.00 1.67 -3.45
C LEU A 288 -10.53 2.54 -2.32
N LEU A 289 -11.30 3.59 -2.64
CA LEU A 289 -12.00 4.39 -1.64
C LEU A 289 -12.96 3.55 -0.79
N THR A 290 -13.73 2.69 -1.43
CA THR A 290 -14.68 1.79 -0.75
C THR A 290 -13.95 0.80 0.17
N ILE A 291 -12.88 0.17 -0.32
CA ILE A 291 -12.08 -0.80 0.46
C ILE A 291 -11.39 -0.12 1.65
N SER A 292 -10.82 1.07 1.43
CA SER A 292 -10.12 1.86 2.45
C SER A 292 -11.08 2.28 3.58
N MET A 293 -12.27 2.77 3.24
CA MET A 293 -13.32 3.10 4.21
C MET A 293 -13.87 1.89 4.97
N ALA A 294 -13.86 0.71 4.35
CA ALA A 294 -14.24 -0.54 4.99
C ALA A 294 -13.14 -1.10 5.92
N GLY A 295 -12.11 -0.30 6.23
CA GLY A 295 -11.06 -0.61 7.20
C GLY A 295 -9.81 -1.27 6.62
N ILE A 296 -9.77 -1.55 5.31
CA ILE A 296 -8.62 -2.16 4.64
C ILE A 296 -7.84 -1.07 3.88
N SER A 297 -7.01 -0.31 4.59
CA SER A 297 -6.26 0.80 4.01
C SER A 297 -5.18 0.37 3.02
N PHE A 298 -4.69 -0.88 3.09
CA PHE A 298 -3.61 -1.36 2.23
C PHE A 298 -4.15 -2.03 0.95
N CYS A 299 -4.76 -1.22 0.08
CA CYS A 299 -5.40 -1.67 -1.16
C CYS A 299 -4.77 -1.03 -2.41
N GLY A 300 -4.85 -1.72 -3.55
CA GLY A 300 -4.39 -1.22 -4.85
C GLY A 300 -5.02 -1.93 -6.04
N ALA A 301 -4.67 -1.50 -7.26
CA ALA A 301 -5.08 -2.14 -8.51
C ALA A 301 -3.83 -2.42 -9.37
N ASP A 302 -3.94 -3.34 -10.33
CA ASP A 302 -2.81 -3.65 -11.21
C ASP A 302 -2.54 -2.51 -12.19
N VAL A 303 -1.38 -1.89 -12.03
CA VAL A 303 -0.91 -0.77 -12.85
C VAL A 303 -0.66 -1.25 -14.27
N GLY A 304 -1.36 -0.62 -15.22
CA GLY A 304 -1.37 -0.99 -16.63
C GLY A 304 -2.50 -1.94 -17.02
N GLY A 305 -3.27 -2.47 -16.06
CA GLY A 305 -4.40 -3.39 -16.27
C GLY A 305 -3.98 -4.82 -16.62
N PHE A 306 -4.41 -5.82 -15.85
CA PHE A 306 -3.98 -7.22 -15.97
C PHE A 306 -4.21 -7.82 -17.37
N ILE A 307 -5.40 -7.67 -17.94
CA ILE A 307 -5.78 -8.20 -19.25
C ILE A 307 -5.47 -7.16 -20.34
N GLY A 308 -4.74 -7.57 -21.38
CA GLY A 308 -4.51 -6.76 -22.58
C GLY A 308 -3.24 -5.91 -22.54
N ASP A 309 -3.03 -5.13 -23.60
CA ASP A 309 -1.85 -4.29 -23.81
C ASP A 309 -2.27 -2.81 -23.76
N PRO A 310 -1.90 -2.03 -22.72
CA PRO A 310 -2.21 -0.61 -22.67
C PRO A 310 -1.36 0.14 -23.70
N GLU A 311 -1.95 1.15 -24.33
CA GLU A 311 -1.19 2.13 -25.09
C GLU A 311 -0.26 2.95 -24.17
N PRO A 312 0.82 3.56 -24.71
CA PRO A 312 1.81 4.24 -23.87
C PRO A 312 1.22 5.34 -22.97
N GLU A 313 0.23 6.10 -23.44
CA GLU A 313 -0.42 7.14 -22.64
C GLU A 313 -1.14 6.55 -21.43
N LEU A 314 -1.97 5.53 -21.64
CA LEU A 314 -2.70 4.84 -20.57
C LEU A 314 -1.74 4.24 -19.55
N LEU A 315 -0.63 3.62 -20.00
CA LEU A 315 0.37 3.08 -19.09
C LEU A 315 1.00 4.18 -18.21
N VAL A 316 1.39 5.32 -18.80
CA VAL A 316 1.92 6.46 -18.05
C VAL A 316 0.90 6.94 -17.01
N ARG A 317 -0.38 7.10 -17.38
CA ARG A 317 -1.44 7.52 -16.45
C ARG A 317 -1.69 6.52 -15.33
N TRP A 318 -1.58 5.22 -15.62
CA TRP A 318 -1.62 4.17 -14.60
C TRP A 318 -0.49 4.31 -13.58
N TYR A 319 0.75 4.56 -14.00
CA TYR A 319 1.87 4.77 -13.07
C TYR A 319 1.69 6.04 -12.23
N GLN A 320 1.16 7.10 -12.82
CA GLN A 320 0.85 8.34 -12.11
C GLN A 320 -0.24 8.15 -11.04
N ALA A 321 -1.31 7.43 -11.36
CA ALA A 321 -2.35 7.09 -10.40
C ALA A 321 -1.83 6.15 -9.30
N GLY A 322 -1.18 5.05 -9.69
CA GLY A 322 -0.67 4.04 -8.77
C GLY A 322 0.39 4.57 -7.80
N ALA A 323 1.21 5.55 -8.21
CA ALA A 323 2.18 6.21 -7.34
C ALA A 323 1.55 6.83 -6.08
N TYR A 324 0.28 7.25 -6.16
CA TYR A 324 -0.48 7.84 -5.06
C TYR A 324 -1.49 6.88 -4.42
N GLN A 325 -1.57 5.61 -4.86
CA GLN A 325 -2.46 4.61 -4.24
C GLN A 325 -1.73 3.78 -3.17
N PRO A 326 -2.42 3.27 -2.12
CA PRO A 326 -1.75 2.64 -0.98
C PRO A 326 -0.86 1.44 -1.34
N PHE A 327 -1.33 0.51 -2.17
CA PHE A 327 -0.54 -0.59 -2.73
C PHE A 327 -0.22 -0.33 -4.21
N PHE A 328 1.05 -0.43 -4.60
CA PHE A 328 1.54 0.00 -5.91
C PHE A 328 2.29 -1.13 -6.64
N ARG A 329 1.58 -1.84 -7.54
CA ARG A 329 2.12 -2.98 -8.30
C ARG A 329 1.79 -2.89 -9.79
N GLY A 330 2.81 -3.01 -10.64
CA GLY A 330 2.62 -3.36 -12.05
C GLY A 330 2.48 -4.87 -12.19
N HIS A 331 1.44 -5.35 -12.87
CA HIS A 331 1.18 -6.78 -13.10
C HIS A 331 0.41 -6.98 -14.39
N SER A 332 0.65 -8.06 -15.13
CA SER A 332 0.04 -8.37 -16.44
C SER A 332 -0.21 -9.87 -16.58
N ASN A 333 -1.17 -10.25 -17.42
CA ASN A 333 -1.43 -11.66 -17.73
C ASN A 333 -0.34 -12.28 -18.64
N MET A 334 -0.47 -13.58 -18.89
CA MET A 334 0.48 -14.37 -19.69
C MET A 334 0.55 -13.98 -21.16
N GLU A 335 -0.57 -13.51 -21.72
CA GLU A 335 -0.72 -13.19 -23.15
C GLU A 335 -0.26 -11.77 -23.48
N SER A 336 -0.22 -10.87 -22.49
CA SER A 336 0.24 -9.50 -22.63
C SER A 336 1.73 -9.40 -22.93
N LYS A 337 2.07 -8.40 -23.75
CA LYS A 337 3.45 -8.04 -24.07
C LYS A 337 4.20 -7.64 -22.80
N ARG A 338 5.53 -7.74 -22.89
CA ARG A 338 6.43 -7.18 -21.89
C ARG A 338 6.20 -5.68 -21.78
N ARG A 339 6.07 -5.20 -20.55
CA ARG A 339 5.74 -3.80 -20.26
C ARG A 339 6.43 -3.26 -19.02
N GLU A 340 7.64 -3.76 -18.76
CA GLU A 340 8.56 -3.07 -17.86
C GLU A 340 8.65 -1.58 -18.26
N PRO A 341 8.72 -0.66 -17.29
CA PRO A 341 8.53 0.78 -17.52
C PRO A 341 9.35 1.41 -18.65
N TRP A 342 10.51 0.84 -18.97
CA TRP A 342 11.45 1.35 -19.95
C TRP A 342 11.17 0.93 -21.40
N LEU A 343 10.16 0.09 -21.63
CA LEU A 343 9.86 -0.45 -22.97
C LEU A 343 9.02 0.47 -23.86
N PHE A 344 8.63 1.65 -23.37
CA PHE A 344 7.69 2.55 -24.06
C PHE A 344 8.33 3.84 -24.59
N GLY A 345 9.65 3.81 -24.82
CA GLY A 345 10.44 4.94 -25.32
C GLY A 345 10.82 5.96 -24.25
N GLU A 346 11.95 6.66 -24.46
CA GLU A 346 12.62 7.44 -23.40
C GLU A 346 11.73 8.49 -22.73
N LYS A 347 10.87 9.17 -23.49
CA LYS A 347 9.94 10.17 -22.93
C LYS A 347 8.99 9.54 -21.90
N ASN A 348 8.36 8.41 -22.23
CA ASN A 348 7.43 7.76 -21.31
C ASN A 348 8.18 7.11 -20.14
N THR A 349 9.36 6.54 -20.40
CA THR A 349 10.26 6.03 -19.35
C THR A 349 10.60 7.11 -18.34
N GLN A 350 10.93 8.32 -18.78
CA GLN A 350 11.23 9.45 -17.90
C GLN A 350 10.02 9.82 -17.03
N ILE A 351 8.82 9.94 -17.63
CA ILE A 351 7.60 10.33 -16.89
C ILE A 351 7.23 9.26 -15.86
N ILE A 352 7.31 7.98 -16.23
CA ILE A 352 7.07 6.87 -15.30
C ILE A 352 8.11 6.85 -14.18
N ARG A 353 9.39 7.07 -14.51
CA ARG A 353 10.48 7.19 -13.54
C ARG A 353 10.21 8.31 -12.54
N GLU A 354 9.75 9.46 -12.99
CA GLU A 354 9.41 10.61 -12.13
C GLU A 354 8.24 10.29 -11.20
N ALA A 355 7.16 9.67 -11.70
CA ALA A 355 6.03 9.25 -10.86
C ALA A 355 6.46 8.24 -9.77
N ILE A 356 7.31 7.27 -10.13
CA ILE A 356 7.85 6.30 -9.16
C ILE A 356 8.78 7.02 -8.17
N ARG A 357 9.68 7.90 -8.60
CA ARG A 357 10.57 8.63 -7.69
C ARG A 357 9.79 9.50 -6.70
N GLU A 358 8.71 10.12 -7.14
CA GLU A 358 7.82 10.91 -6.28
C GLU A 358 7.17 10.05 -5.21
N ARG A 359 6.67 8.85 -5.56
CA ARG A 359 6.21 7.86 -4.57
C ARG A 359 7.28 7.58 -3.52
N TYR A 360 8.52 7.34 -3.93
CA TYR A 360 9.63 7.06 -3.01
C TYR A 360 9.94 8.23 -2.07
N VAL A 361 9.94 9.46 -2.60
CA VAL A 361 10.11 10.69 -1.81
C VAL A 361 8.99 10.87 -0.78
N LEU A 362 7.75 10.49 -1.14
CA LEU A 362 6.56 10.59 -0.30
C LEU A 362 6.44 9.48 0.78
N LEU A 363 7.31 8.47 0.76
CA LEU A 363 7.21 7.33 1.68
C LEU A 363 7.17 7.69 3.17
N PRO A 364 7.87 8.72 3.70
CA PRO A 364 7.73 9.06 5.12
C PRO A 364 6.31 9.49 5.49
N TYR A 365 5.64 10.23 4.62
CA TYR A 365 4.25 10.61 4.79
C TYR A 365 3.34 9.39 4.72
N LEU A 366 3.45 8.59 3.67
CA LEU A 366 2.63 7.36 3.52
C LEU A 366 2.82 6.40 4.70
N TYR A 367 4.07 6.22 5.15
CA TYR A 367 4.38 5.34 6.27
C TYR A 367 3.78 5.86 7.59
N THR A 368 3.76 7.17 7.78
CA THR A 368 3.07 7.82 8.90
C THR A 368 1.56 7.63 8.81
N LEU A 369 0.95 7.73 7.63
CA LEU A 369 -0.48 7.42 7.45
C LEU A 369 -0.80 5.95 7.77
N PHE A 370 0.08 5.01 7.41
CA PHE A 370 -0.08 3.61 7.80
C PHE A 370 0.07 3.39 9.31
N TYR A 371 0.91 4.17 9.99
CA TYR A 371 0.95 4.18 11.45
C TYR A 371 -0.35 4.70 12.06
N ARG A 372 -0.98 5.73 11.47
CA ARG A 372 -2.32 6.21 11.87
C ARG A 372 -3.40 5.17 11.60
N ALA A 373 -3.37 4.49 10.45
CA ALA A 373 -4.29 3.38 10.17
C ALA A 373 -4.13 2.24 11.19
N HIS A 374 -2.89 1.98 11.63
CA HIS A 374 -2.57 0.95 12.61
C HIS A 374 -3.01 1.30 14.04
N THR A 375 -2.87 2.56 14.46
CA THR A 375 -3.09 2.97 15.86
C THR A 375 -4.42 3.68 16.11
N ALA A 376 -4.96 4.36 15.10
CA ALA A 376 -6.15 5.20 15.20
C ALA A 376 -7.28 4.79 14.25
N ALA A 377 -7.10 3.74 13.43
CA ALA A 377 -8.07 3.28 12.43
C ALA A 377 -8.42 4.34 11.37
N GLU A 378 -7.51 5.27 11.11
CA GLU A 378 -7.73 6.30 10.09
C GLU A 378 -7.38 5.74 8.69
N PRO A 379 -8.29 5.80 7.70
CA PRO A 379 -7.99 5.35 6.35
C PRO A 379 -6.83 6.15 5.73
N VAL A 380 -5.99 5.49 4.94
CA VAL A 380 -4.85 6.16 4.26
C VAL A 380 -5.36 6.98 3.08
N MET A 381 -6.21 6.38 2.25
CA MET A 381 -6.89 7.00 1.12
C MET A 381 -8.34 7.27 1.50
N ARG A 382 -8.80 8.51 1.39
CA ARG A 382 -10.08 9.00 1.94
C ARG A 382 -10.90 9.70 0.85
N PRO A 383 -12.21 9.44 0.71
CA PRO A 383 -13.06 10.35 -0.05
C PRO A 383 -13.06 11.72 0.59
N LEU A 384 -13.32 12.76 -0.21
CA LEU A 384 -13.28 14.14 0.26
C LEU A 384 -14.24 14.38 1.45
N TRP A 385 -15.43 13.78 1.44
CA TRP A 385 -16.44 14.01 2.48
C TRP A 385 -16.00 13.57 3.89
N ILE A 386 -15.00 12.71 4.02
CA ILE A 386 -14.44 12.35 5.34
C ILE A 386 -13.75 13.57 5.97
N GLU A 387 -12.99 14.32 5.17
CA GLU A 387 -12.28 15.52 5.61
C GLU A 387 -13.20 16.75 5.63
N PHE A 388 -14.25 16.75 4.80
CA PHE A 388 -15.16 17.87 4.60
C PHE A 388 -16.63 17.47 4.81
N PRO A 389 -17.02 16.97 6.00
CA PRO A 389 -18.35 16.38 6.23
C PRO A 389 -19.51 17.36 6.12
N GLU A 390 -19.24 18.67 6.20
CA GLU A 390 -20.25 19.73 6.07
C GLU A 390 -20.44 20.20 4.62
N LYS A 391 -19.59 19.77 3.69
CA LYS A 391 -19.57 20.19 2.29
C LYS A 391 -20.26 19.15 1.41
N ILE A 392 -21.56 19.31 1.19
CA ILE A 392 -22.43 18.35 0.48
C ILE A 392 -21.92 18.04 -0.94
N GLU A 393 -21.27 19.00 -1.59
CA GLU A 393 -20.65 18.85 -2.91
C GLU A 393 -19.58 17.75 -2.97
N THR A 394 -19.04 17.32 -1.83
CA THR A 394 -18.02 16.27 -1.75
C THR A 394 -18.59 14.85 -1.68
N PHE A 395 -19.89 14.68 -1.43
CA PHE A 395 -20.47 13.37 -1.08
C PHE A 395 -20.50 12.40 -2.27
N GLY A 396 -20.61 12.92 -3.49
CA GLY A 396 -20.64 12.15 -4.74
C GLY A 396 -19.32 12.12 -5.50
N VAL A 397 -18.23 12.62 -4.91
CA VAL A 397 -16.92 12.72 -5.58
C VAL A 397 -16.18 11.38 -5.49
N GLU A 398 -15.82 10.84 -6.67
CA GLU A 398 -15.17 9.52 -6.79
C GLU A 398 -13.98 9.49 -7.77
N ASN A 399 -13.65 10.62 -8.38
CA ASN A 399 -12.54 10.79 -9.33
C ASN A 399 -11.29 11.46 -8.71
N GLU A 400 -11.40 11.90 -7.46
CA GLU A 400 -10.31 12.49 -6.67
C GLU A 400 -10.48 12.13 -5.20
N TYR A 401 -9.39 12.22 -4.44
CA TYR A 401 -9.34 11.72 -3.07
C TYR A 401 -8.30 12.45 -2.24
N MET A 402 -8.44 12.34 -0.93
CA MET A 402 -7.42 12.77 0.02
C MET A 402 -6.50 11.59 0.35
N LEU A 403 -5.18 11.83 0.39
CA LEU A 403 -4.24 10.99 1.10
C LEU A 403 -3.96 11.60 2.45
N GLY A 404 -4.39 10.92 3.50
CA GLY A 404 -4.45 11.49 4.83
C GLY A 404 -5.31 12.76 4.84
N ASN A 405 -4.88 13.75 5.59
CA ASN A 405 -5.53 15.06 5.65
C ASN A 405 -4.81 16.13 4.78
N ALA A 406 -3.65 15.81 4.19
CA ALA A 406 -2.76 16.83 3.63
C ALA A 406 -2.76 16.92 2.11
N LEU A 407 -2.95 15.83 1.37
CA LEU A 407 -2.84 15.84 -0.09
C LEU A 407 -4.16 15.49 -0.76
N LEU A 408 -4.67 16.37 -1.62
CA LEU A 408 -5.71 16.06 -2.59
C LEU A 408 -5.08 15.59 -3.89
N VAL A 409 -5.51 14.44 -4.39
CA VAL A 409 -4.99 13.81 -5.60
C VAL A 409 -6.12 13.62 -6.59
N HIS A 410 -5.97 14.15 -7.82
CA HIS A 410 -6.88 13.89 -8.93
C HIS A 410 -6.08 13.30 -10.10
N PRO A 411 -5.97 11.96 -10.21
CA PRO A 411 -5.32 11.33 -11.35
C PRO A 411 -6.03 11.67 -12.66
N VAL A 412 -5.27 11.76 -13.77
CA VAL A 412 -5.85 11.94 -15.11
C VAL A 412 -6.26 10.57 -15.64
N THR A 413 -7.56 10.34 -15.78
CA THR A 413 -8.13 9.03 -16.15
C THR A 413 -8.91 9.06 -17.46
N GLU A 414 -8.63 10.05 -18.32
CA GLU A 414 -9.25 10.20 -19.63
C GLU A 414 -8.16 10.35 -20.71
N GLN A 415 -8.39 9.71 -21.85
CA GLN A 415 -7.47 9.71 -22.99
C GLN A 415 -7.30 11.11 -23.58
N GLU A 416 -6.07 11.46 -23.94
CA GLU A 416 -5.70 12.74 -24.58
C GLU A 416 -6.09 14.02 -23.81
N ALA A 417 -6.47 13.90 -22.53
CA ALA A 417 -6.96 15.01 -21.72
C ALA A 417 -5.97 16.19 -21.69
N LYS A 418 -6.50 17.41 -21.88
CA LYS A 418 -5.75 18.67 -21.82
C LYS A 418 -6.02 19.47 -20.56
N ALA A 419 -7.10 19.15 -19.85
CA ALA A 419 -7.44 19.69 -18.56
C ALA A 419 -8.32 18.69 -17.80
N VAL A 420 -8.35 18.82 -16.47
CA VAL A 420 -9.27 18.05 -15.59
C VAL A 420 -10.01 18.99 -14.65
N SER A 421 -11.24 18.60 -14.28
CA SER A 421 -12.09 19.36 -13.36
C SER A 421 -11.87 18.89 -11.93
N VAL A 422 -11.12 19.66 -11.15
CA VAL A 422 -10.76 19.36 -9.75
C VAL A 422 -11.65 20.13 -8.79
N LEU A 423 -12.28 19.48 -7.82
CA LEU A 423 -12.93 20.17 -6.70
C LEU A 423 -11.90 20.42 -5.59
N LEU A 424 -11.62 21.68 -5.31
CA LEU A 424 -10.85 22.08 -4.13
C LEU A 424 -11.84 22.48 -3.01
N PRO A 425 -12.21 21.57 -2.10
CA PRO A 425 -13.23 21.83 -1.08
C PRO A 425 -12.76 22.81 0.00
N GLY A 426 -13.72 23.39 0.72
CA GLY A 426 -13.46 24.35 1.80
C GLY A 426 -13.23 25.76 1.27
N SER A 427 -14.27 26.61 1.32
CA SER A 427 -14.15 28.03 0.94
C SER A 427 -13.14 28.82 1.80
N GLU A 428 -12.94 28.32 3.00
CA GLU A 428 -12.06 28.81 4.05
C GLU A 428 -10.66 28.19 4.00
N GLU A 429 -10.47 27.17 3.17
CA GLU A 429 -9.20 26.44 3.03
C GLU A 429 -8.29 27.10 2.00
N ILE A 430 -6.99 26.90 2.17
CA ILE A 430 -5.98 27.23 1.15
C ILE A 430 -5.46 25.93 0.55
N TRP A 431 -5.29 25.91 -0.76
CA TRP A 431 -4.67 24.80 -1.48
C TRP A 431 -3.43 25.28 -2.21
N TYR A 432 -2.39 24.47 -2.23
CA TYR A 432 -1.13 24.74 -2.91
C TYR A 432 -0.85 23.63 -3.92
N ASP A 433 -0.48 23.98 -5.16
CA ASP A 433 0.04 22.98 -6.12
C ASP A 433 1.30 22.33 -5.51
N PHE A 434 1.26 21.01 -5.34
CA PHE A 434 2.28 20.26 -4.59
C PHE A 434 3.68 20.34 -5.23
N ARG A 435 3.75 20.55 -6.55
CA ARG A 435 5.04 20.62 -7.27
C ARG A 435 5.47 22.04 -7.55
N LYS A 436 4.52 22.91 -7.88
CA LYS A 436 4.80 24.30 -8.28
C LYS A 436 4.84 25.24 -7.08
N PHE A 437 4.43 24.79 -5.90
CA PHE A 437 4.37 25.58 -4.66
C PHE A 437 3.44 26.80 -4.74
N LYS A 438 2.66 26.91 -5.82
CA LYS A 438 1.78 28.05 -6.08
C LYS A 438 0.47 27.85 -5.32
N ARG A 439 0.05 28.86 -4.57
CA ARG A 439 -1.30 28.94 -4.01
C ARG A 439 -2.36 28.93 -5.13
N MET A 440 -3.42 28.17 -4.93
CA MET A 440 -4.59 28.14 -5.80
C MET A 440 -5.46 29.37 -5.51
N GLU A 441 -5.81 30.11 -6.56
CA GLU A 441 -6.34 31.49 -6.42
C GLU A 441 -7.79 31.55 -5.90
N ASP A 442 -8.57 30.45 -5.95
CA ASP A 442 -9.91 30.38 -5.35
C ASP A 442 -10.38 28.91 -5.12
N PRO A 443 -11.15 28.62 -4.06
CA PRO A 443 -11.73 27.30 -3.77
C PRO A 443 -12.90 26.92 -4.69
N GLY A 444 -13.27 25.64 -4.70
CA GLY A 444 -14.34 25.06 -5.53
C GLY A 444 -13.81 24.36 -6.79
N THR A 445 -14.70 24.10 -7.74
CA THR A 445 -14.35 23.36 -8.96
C THR A 445 -13.50 24.21 -9.91
N ARG A 446 -12.32 23.71 -10.30
CA ARG A 446 -11.36 24.39 -11.17
C ARG A 446 -10.96 23.49 -12.32
N ASN A 447 -10.84 24.09 -13.51
CA ASN A 447 -10.34 23.40 -14.68
C ASN A 447 -8.81 23.54 -14.71
N ILE A 448 -8.10 22.47 -14.40
CA ILE A 448 -6.65 22.44 -14.25
C ILE A 448 -6.02 21.93 -15.54
N PRO A 449 -5.20 22.73 -16.26
CA PRO A 449 -4.51 22.27 -17.45
C PRO A 449 -3.53 21.14 -17.12
N VAL A 450 -3.52 20.10 -17.95
CA VAL A 450 -2.65 18.94 -17.81
C VAL A 450 -1.96 18.58 -19.13
N THR A 451 -0.70 18.18 -19.01
CA THR A 451 0.05 17.46 -20.03
C THR A 451 0.26 16.02 -19.57
N LEU A 452 0.92 15.20 -20.39
CA LEU A 452 1.31 13.84 -20.01
C LEU A 452 2.20 13.78 -18.76
N GLU A 453 2.95 14.84 -18.48
CA GLU A 453 3.90 14.93 -17.35
C GLU A 453 3.20 15.31 -16.03
N ASN A 454 1.97 15.83 -16.08
CA ASN A 454 1.30 16.35 -14.89
C ASN A 454 0.50 15.26 -14.15
N ILE A 455 0.64 15.28 -12.83
CA ILE A 455 -0.22 14.59 -11.86
C ILE A 455 -0.82 15.71 -11.00
N PRO A 456 -2.13 16.04 -11.14
CA PRO A 456 -2.78 17.03 -10.30
C PRO A 456 -2.79 16.61 -8.83
N VAL A 457 -1.97 17.29 -8.02
CA VAL A 457 -1.81 17.04 -6.59
C VAL A 457 -1.71 18.38 -5.87
N PHE A 458 -2.48 18.53 -4.80
CA PHE A 458 -2.58 19.78 -4.06
C PHE A 458 -2.39 19.53 -2.57
N GLN A 459 -1.51 20.28 -1.94
CA GLN A 459 -1.34 20.28 -0.50
C GLN A 459 -2.33 21.24 0.16
N ARG A 460 -3.06 20.76 1.16
CA ARG A 460 -3.95 21.56 2.00
C ARG A 460 -3.12 22.46 2.92
N GLY A 461 -3.50 23.73 3.05
CA GLY A 461 -2.99 24.62 4.08
C GLY A 461 -3.24 24.05 5.47
N GLY A 462 -2.44 24.48 6.44
CA GLY A 462 -2.50 23.94 7.80
C GLY A 462 -1.73 22.62 7.97
N THR A 463 -0.96 22.18 6.97
CA THR A 463 -0.31 20.86 7.00
C THR A 463 1.20 20.91 6.82
N VAL A 464 1.91 20.01 7.52
CA VAL A 464 3.33 19.74 7.31
C VAL A 464 3.51 18.32 6.79
N ILE A 465 4.18 18.17 5.64
CA ILE A 465 4.45 16.86 5.03
C ILE A 465 5.95 16.55 5.11
N PRO A 466 6.37 15.46 5.78
CA PRO A 466 7.74 14.98 5.72
C PRO A 466 7.99 14.18 4.44
N LEU A 467 9.06 14.53 3.74
CA LEU A 467 9.52 13.92 2.51
C LEU A 467 10.99 13.51 2.64
N LYS A 468 11.47 12.59 1.80
CA LYS A 468 12.92 12.36 1.63
C LYS A 468 13.47 13.36 0.62
N THR A 469 14.68 13.89 0.85
CA THR A 469 15.32 14.83 -0.10
C THR A 469 15.63 14.20 -1.45
N ALA A 470 15.69 12.87 -1.54
CA ALA A 470 15.88 12.13 -2.77
C ALA A 470 15.26 10.73 -2.71
N ALA A 471 14.94 10.18 -3.88
CA ALA A 471 14.61 8.76 -4.03
C ALA A 471 15.89 7.91 -4.12
N GLY A 472 15.89 6.78 -3.39
CA GLY A 472 16.90 5.72 -3.51
C GLY A 472 16.55 4.70 -4.61
N LYS A 473 17.32 3.60 -4.69
CA LYS A 473 17.04 2.48 -5.63
C LYS A 473 15.95 1.52 -5.12
N SER A 474 15.77 1.47 -3.81
CA SER A 474 14.72 0.78 -3.07
C SER A 474 14.54 1.51 -1.72
N THR A 475 13.51 1.18 -0.94
CA THR A 475 13.27 1.81 0.37
C THR A 475 14.47 1.68 1.33
N GLU A 476 15.16 0.55 1.31
CA GLU A 476 16.30 0.27 2.18
C GLU A 476 17.59 1.03 1.77
N TRP A 477 17.62 1.60 0.56
CA TRP A 477 18.63 2.60 0.15
C TRP A 477 18.31 4.01 0.64
N MET A 478 17.12 4.23 1.22
CA MET A 478 16.66 5.55 1.67
C MET A 478 16.74 5.73 3.18
N ILE A 479 17.17 4.70 3.93
CA ILE A 479 17.22 4.73 5.40
C ILE A 479 18.00 5.96 5.87
N ASP A 480 19.17 6.24 5.26
CA ASP A 480 20.05 7.34 5.67
C ASP A 480 19.82 8.66 4.89
N ILE A 481 18.87 8.69 3.95
CA ILE A 481 18.58 9.91 3.18
C ILE A 481 17.89 10.94 4.10
N SER A 482 18.35 12.19 4.03
CA SER A 482 17.79 13.32 4.79
C SER A 482 16.32 13.58 4.48
N TYR A 483 15.69 14.35 5.36
CA TYR A 483 14.30 14.77 5.22
C TYR A 483 14.18 16.21 4.74
N GLU A 484 13.12 16.44 3.98
CA GLU A 484 12.60 17.75 3.62
C GLU A 484 11.20 17.91 4.21
N LEU A 485 10.87 19.08 4.76
CA LEU A 485 9.53 19.37 5.25
C LEU A 485 8.84 20.39 4.35
N HIS A 486 7.65 20.05 3.84
CA HIS A 486 6.76 20.99 3.15
C HIS A 486 5.72 21.51 4.14
N VAL A 487 5.83 22.77 4.52
CA VAL A 487 4.97 23.48 5.48
C VAL A 487 4.00 24.35 4.70
N ALA A 488 2.77 23.89 4.49
CA ALA A 488 1.73 24.66 3.82
C ALA A 488 0.90 25.43 4.86
N LEU A 489 0.99 26.76 4.83
CA LEU A 489 0.28 27.61 5.80
C LEU A 489 -1.22 27.70 5.48
N ASP A 490 -2.07 27.69 6.50
CA ASP A 490 -3.50 28.01 6.37
C ASP A 490 -3.75 29.53 6.42
N THR A 491 -5.03 29.91 6.48
CA THR A 491 -5.47 31.31 6.62
C THR A 491 -5.05 31.96 7.94
N GLU A 492 -4.69 31.18 8.95
CA GLU A 492 -4.18 31.63 10.25
C GLU A 492 -2.64 31.58 10.34
N ALA A 493 -1.97 31.35 9.20
CA ALA A 493 -0.52 31.16 9.12
C ALA A 493 0.01 30.05 10.04
N CYS A 494 -0.77 28.98 10.18
CA CYS A 494 -0.46 27.80 10.97
C CYS A 494 -0.25 26.57 10.08
N ALA A 495 0.49 25.59 10.60
CA ALA A 495 0.57 24.26 10.00
C ALA A 495 0.96 23.19 11.02
N ILE A 496 0.42 21.97 10.88
CA ILE A 496 0.74 20.83 11.73
C ILE A 496 0.99 19.59 10.87
N GLY A 497 1.97 18.80 11.25
CA GLY A 497 2.19 17.48 10.65
C GLY A 497 2.92 16.54 11.58
N GLU A 498 3.05 15.30 11.14
CA GLU A 498 3.58 14.22 11.94
C GLU A 498 4.57 13.38 11.13
N LEU A 499 5.51 12.72 11.82
CA LEU A 499 6.43 11.75 11.23
C LEU A 499 6.62 10.57 12.18
N TYR A 500 6.27 9.37 11.71
CA TYR A 500 6.58 8.10 12.37
C TYR A 500 7.77 7.41 11.71
N LEU A 501 8.70 6.89 12.52
CA LEU A 501 9.86 6.10 12.07
C LEU A 501 10.11 4.91 13.00
N ASP A 502 10.46 3.77 12.43
CA ASP A 502 11.04 2.60 13.12
C ASP A 502 12.09 1.96 12.21
N ASP A 503 12.51 0.72 12.48
CA ASP A 503 13.42 -0.01 11.60
C ASP A 503 12.81 -0.40 10.23
N GLY A 504 11.52 -0.16 10.03
CA GLY A 504 10.80 -0.37 8.78
C GLY A 504 10.43 -1.82 8.51
N HIS A 505 10.71 -2.80 9.39
CA HIS A 505 10.46 -4.20 9.04
C HIS A 505 10.05 -5.10 10.21
N SER A 506 10.46 -4.80 11.43
CA SER A 506 10.33 -5.74 12.54
C SER A 506 9.19 -5.37 13.50
N PHE A 507 8.91 -6.23 14.47
CA PHE A 507 8.02 -5.91 15.60
C PHE A 507 8.72 -5.17 16.75
N GLN A 508 9.94 -4.65 16.57
CA GLN A 508 10.65 -3.96 17.65
C GLN A 508 9.95 -2.66 18.09
N TYR A 509 9.21 -1.98 17.21
CA TYR A 509 8.35 -0.85 17.60
C TYR A 509 7.31 -1.27 18.67
N LEU A 510 6.80 -2.51 18.57
CA LEU A 510 5.83 -3.05 19.52
C LEU A 510 6.50 -3.64 20.76
N HIS A 511 7.51 -4.51 20.57
CA HIS A 511 8.12 -5.30 21.65
C HIS A 511 9.12 -4.52 22.50
N LYS A 512 9.82 -3.54 21.91
CA LYS A 512 10.88 -2.77 22.58
C LYS A 512 10.68 -1.26 22.49
N LYS A 513 9.53 -0.81 21.95
CA LYS A 513 9.27 0.62 21.73
C LYS A 513 10.36 1.29 20.88
N GLN A 514 10.94 0.55 19.92
CA GLN A 514 11.94 1.08 19.01
C GLN A 514 11.29 1.83 17.84
N PHE A 515 10.78 3.03 18.13
CA PHE A 515 10.25 3.97 17.14
C PHE A 515 10.48 5.42 17.58
N LEU A 516 10.32 6.35 16.63
CA LEU A 516 10.20 7.79 16.85
C LEU A 516 8.84 8.25 16.33
N TYR A 517 8.19 9.12 17.08
CA TYR A 517 6.98 9.80 16.64
C TYR A 517 7.11 11.29 16.91
N ARG A 518 7.21 12.07 15.83
CA ARG A 518 7.49 13.51 15.86
C ARG A 518 6.28 14.29 15.42
N LYS A 519 6.04 15.43 16.05
CA LYS A 519 5.10 16.45 15.60
C LYS A 519 5.86 17.69 15.16
N PHE A 520 5.49 18.21 14.00
CA PHE A 520 5.92 19.49 13.51
C PHE A 520 4.78 20.49 13.68
N THR A 521 5.08 21.69 14.17
CA THR A 521 4.09 22.75 14.35
C THR A 521 4.69 24.07 13.93
N PHE A 522 4.04 24.72 12.96
CA PHE A 522 4.30 26.08 12.56
C PHE A 522 3.24 26.99 13.18
N HIS A 523 3.65 27.95 13.99
CA HIS A 523 2.78 28.97 14.56
C HIS A 523 3.59 30.20 14.96
N LYS A 524 3.07 31.41 14.73
CA LYS A 524 3.75 32.68 15.06
C LYS A 524 5.19 32.75 14.51
N ASN A 525 5.36 32.35 13.25
CA ASN A 525 6.65 32.27 12.54
C ASN A 525 7.70 31.36 13.19
N ILE A 526 7.27 30.41 14.03
CA ILE A 526 8.14 29.41 14.63
C ILE A 526 7.73 28.04 14.10
N LEU A 527 8.65 27.33 13.45
CA LEU A 527 8.52 25.90 13.15
C LEU A 527 9.23 25.10 14.24
N SER A 528 8.49 24.28 14.97
CA SER A 528 9.03 23.43 16.03
C SER A 528 8.90 21.95 15.70
N SER A 529 9.86 21.14 16.15
CA SER A 529 9.73 19.68 16.25
C SER A 529 9.67 19.27 17.71
N SER A 530 8.68 18.44 18.05
CA SER A 530 8.50 17.90 19.40
C SER A 530 8.20 16.39 19.37
N CYS A 531 8.54 15.70 20.46
CA CYS A 531 8.19 14.29 20.63
C CYS A 531 6.70 14.12 20.93
N MET A 532 6.02 13.24 20.20
CA MET A 532 4.61 12.90 20.43
C MET A 532 4.43 11.73 21.41
N ASP A 533 5.44 10.87 21.53
CA ASP A 533 5.40 9.69 22.39
C ASP A 533 6.80 9.41 22.94
N GLU A 534 7.02 9.83 24.19
CA GLU A 534 8.30 9.66 24.89
C GLU A 534 8.63 8.19 25.23
N SER A 535 7.66 7.27 25.08
CA SER A 535 7.93 5.84 25.26
C SER A 535 8.77 5.26 24.12
N GLY A 536 8.74 5.90 22.95
CA GLY A 536 9.50 5.51 21.76
C GLY A 536 10.98 5.91 21.86
N GLN A 537 11.88 4.94 21.69
CA GLN A 537 13.32 5.16 21.63
C GLN A 537 13.92 4.51 20.39
N TYR A 538 14.21 5.32 19.37
CA TYR A 538 14.89 4.87 18.17
C TYR A 538 15.93 5.91 17.74
N ARG A 539 17.14 5.44 17.44
CA ARG A 539 18.26 6.29 17.05
C ARG A 539 18.39 6.29 15.54
N THR A 540 18.54 7.47 14.97
CA THR A 540 18.79 7.65 13.53
C THR A 540 19.85 8.71 13.32
N THR A 541 20.61 8.61 12.23
CA THR A 541 21.53 9.66 11.80
C THR A 541 20.87 10.66 10.85
N CYS A 542 19.60 10.46 10.50
CA CYS A 542 18.88 11.35 9.61
C CYS A 542 18.65 12.72 10.23
N VAL A 543 18.76 13.73 9.37
CA VAL A 543 18.46 15.13 9.68
C VAL A 543 17.35 15.64 8.77
N VAL A 544 16.68 16.70 9.21
CA VAL A 544 15.95 17.62 8.34
C VAL A 544 16.98 18.56 7.73
N GLU A 545 17.14 18.47 6.41
CA GLU A 545 18.13 19.21 5.63
C GLU A 545 17.51 20.42 4.91
N ARG A 546 16.21 20.35 4.62
CA ARG A 546 15.47 21.38 3.91
C ARG A 546 14.09 21.60 4.49
N VAL A 547 13.63 22.84 4.52
CA VAL A 547 12.25 23.20 4.86
C VAL A 547 11.75 24.17 3.81
N ILE A 548 10.56 23.91 3.28
CA ILE A 548 9.86 24.81 2.34
C ILE A 548 8.58 25.28 3.03
N VAL A 549 8.45 26.58 3.27
CA VAL A 549 7.25 27.19 3.86
C VAL A 549 6.46 27.90 2.75
N LEU A 550 5.23 27.45 2.51
CA LEU A 550 4.35 27.93 1.45
C LEU A 550 3.37 28.98 1.97
N GLY A 551 3.18 30.05 1.21
CA GLY A 551 2.28 31.15 1.59
C GLY A 551 2.85 32.06 2.68
N PHE A 552 4.17 32.10 2.82
CA PHE A 552 4.84 32.99 3.76
C PHE A 552 4.81 34.42 3.20
N GLY A 553 3.92 35.28 3.70
CA GLY A 553 3.50 36.49 2.98
C GLY A 553 4.56 37.59 2.75
N GLN A 554 5.68 37.57 3.46
CA GLN A 554 6.75 38.54 3.29
C GLN A 554 8.12 37.88 3.44
N GLN A 555 9.11 38.32 2.67
CA GLN A 555 10.48 37.87 2.82
C GLN A 555 10.99 38.17 4.26
N PRO A 556 11.49 37.17 5.00
CA PRO A 556 12.02 37.40 6.34
C PRO A 556 13.34 38.18 6.28
N ALA A 557 13.68 38.88 7.36
CA ALA A 557 14.93 39.63 7.47
C ALA A 557 16.12 38.71 7.82
N PHE A 558 15.88 37.75 8.71
CA PHE A 558 16.83 36.72 9.14
C PHE A 558 16.05 35.49 9.57
N VAL A 559 16.67 34.32 9.54
CA VAL A 559 16.08 33.07 10.04
C VAL A 559 17.10 32.42 10.97
N THR A 560 16.68 31.95 12.15
CA THR A 560 17.56 31.29 13.10
C THR A 560 17.04 29.91 13.50
N THR A 561 17.95 29.00 13.80
CA THR A 561 17.65 27.69 14.41
C THR A 561 18.09 27.68 15.85
N CYS A 562 17.28 27.09 16.72
CA CYS A 562 17.63 26.81 18.11
C CYS A 562 17.50 25.30 18.36
N SER A 563 18.61 24.65 18.73
CA SER A 563 18.61 23.25 19.20
C SER A 563 18.58 23.19 20.73
N LYS A 564 18.40 21.99 21.31
CA LYS A 564 18.45 21.76 22.77
C LYS A 564 19.71 22.32 23.47
N ASP A 565 20.81 22.54 22.74
CA ASP A 565 22.04 23.12 23.29
C ASP A 565 21.98 24.65 23.47
N GLY A 566 20.86 25.29 23.09
CA GLY A 566 20.61 26.73 23.23
C GLY A 566 21.46 27.63 22.32
N LYS A 567 22.17 27.06 21.35
CA LYS A 567 22.97 27.82 20.38
C LYS A 567 22.13 28.20 19.18
N GLU A 568 21.88 29.50 19.03
CA GLU A 568 21.28 30.05 17.83
C GLU A 568 22.26 29.98 16.65
N LYS A 569 21.78 29.52 15.50
CA LYS A 569 22.52 29.57 14.24
C LYS A 569 21.67 30.20 13.15
N GLU A 570 22.22 31.17 12.45
CA GLU A 570 21.60 31.76 11.27
C GLU A 570 21.45 30.72 10.16
N VAL A 571 20.32 30.75 9.46
CA VAL A 571 19.96 29.83 8.39
C VAL A 571 19.99 30.56 7.06
N VAL A 572 20.62 29.94 6.07
CA VAL A 572 20.58 30.43 4.69
C VAL A 572 19.22 30.13 4.10
N PHE A 573 18.59 31.14 3.50
CA PHE A 573 17.28 31.01 2.88
C PHE A 573 17.20 31.71 1.52
N THR A 574 16.26 31.24 0.70
CA THR A 574 15.79 31.94 -0.49
C THR A 574 14.29 32.16 -0.40
N TYR A 575 13.79 33.21 -1.04
CA TYR A 575 12.36 33.54 -1.05
C TYR A 575 11.90 33.83 -2.47
N ASP A 576 10.92 33.06 -2.94
CA ASP A 576 10.27 33.30 -4.23
C ASP A 576 9.03 34.18 -4.04
N THR A 577 9.11 35.43 -4.48
CA THR A 577 8.03 36.40 -4.40
C THR A 577 6.80 36.02 -5.25
N LYS A 578 6.96 35.19 -6.28
CA LYS A 578 5.84 34.79 -7.16
C LYS A 578 4.97 33.72 -6.51
N THR A 579 5.58 32.80 -5.77
CA THR A 579 4.89 31.71 -5.08
C THR A 579 4.68 31.99 -3.59
N SER A 580 5.34 33.01 -3.05
CA SER A 580 5.44 33.26 -1.60
C SER A 580 5.98 32.04 -0.86
N ALA A 581 6.98 31.38 -1.45
CA ALA A 581 7.64 30.21 -0.90
C ALA A 581 9.00 30.60 -0.29
N LEU A 582 9.18 30.30 0.99
CA LEU A 582 10.45 30.44 1.71
C LEU A 582 11.15 29.09 1.74
N MET A 583 12.36 29.01 1.17
CA MET A 583 13.17 27.79 1.15
C MET A 583 14.36 27.94 2.07
N LEU A 584 14.40 27.12 3.12
CA LEU A 584 15.49 27.01 4.07
C LEU A 584 16.37 25.81 3.68
N GLU A 585 17.66 26.04 3.48
CA GLU A 585 18.59 25.02 2.99
C GLU A 585 19.77 24.82 3.93
N ASN A 586 20.50 23.71 3.73
CA ASN A 586 21.70 23.35 4.50
C ASN A 586 21.45 23.24 6.00
N LEU A 587 20.24 22.80 6.38
CA LEU A 587 19.91 22.48 7.76
C LEU A 587 20.58 21.17 8.17
N ALA A 588 20.81 21.02 9.47
CA ALA A 588 21.34 19.79 10.07
C ALA A 588 20.59 19.47 11.38
N LEU A 589 19.25 19.55 11.31
CA LEU A 589 18.38 19.38 12.48
C LEU A 589 18.07 17.89 12.66
N SER A 590 18.50 17.29 13.77
CA SER A 590 18.26 15.86 14.00
C SER A 590 16.78 15.54 14.02
N VAL A 591 16.37 14.45 13.37
CA VAL A 591 14.96 14.02 13.32
C VAL A 591 14.49 13.47 14.68
N ASP A 592 15.42 12.96 15.49
CA ASP A 592 15.14 12.40 16.82
C ASP A 592 15.22 13.42 17.96
N ALA A 593 15.43 14.70 17.65
CA ALA A 593 15.59 15.76 18.64
C ALA A 593 14.52 16.85 18.52
N ASP A 594 14.29 17.56 19.62
CA ASP A 594 13.49 18.77 19.61
C ASP A 594 14.34 19.96 19.14
N TRP A 595 13.75 20.79 18.31
CA TRP A 595 14.37 21.97 17.73
C TRP A 595 13.30 22.99 17.33
N GLU A 596 13.71 24.24 17.18
CA GLU A 596 12.89 25.34 16.68
C GLU A 596 13.62 26.08 15.55
N ILE A 597 12.85 26.56 14.57
CA ILE A 597 13.28 27.52 13.56
C ILE A 597 12.43 28.77 13.74
N CYS A 598 13.06 29.91 14.00
CA CYS A 598 12.43 31.22 14.12
C CYS A 598 12.65 32.00 12.82
N ILE A 599 11.56 32.47 12.19
CA ILE A 599 11.55 33.14 10.87
C ILE A 599 11.12 34.61 10.99
#